data_AF-A0A3D4CK93-F1
#
_entry.id   AF-A0A3D4CK93-F1
#
_cell.length_a   1.000
_cell.length_b   1.000
_cell.length_c   1.000
_cell.angle_alpha   90.00
_cell.angle_beta   90.00
_cell.angle_gamma   90.00
#
_symmetry.space_group_name_H-M   'P 1'
#
loop_
_entity.id
_entity.type
_entity.pdbx_description
1 polymer ?
#
loop_
_entity_poly.entity_id
_entity_poly.type
_entity_poly.pdbx_seq_one_letter_code
_entity_poly.pdbx_strand_id
1 'polypeptide(L)'
;MKKIHSHSLINKLLRFNEKYRYQVLMLPQIRTFNKRYNKPTEHGLYSQIDAELLKNKQVVSVKRNLFDYFISLYLYGDWKKSEALNFNEDKIRQSFSEFPRLTFEEYIKFNYQYPFYFNNPQLKNPKKIQNLLGPASVQFVFFYFKKPFEFLNNLEKYDLQNLDYSKLMPSITFLNQENLNRELYKLLSKYYPEKKIKFILKEEKKNVSNSNKMSVNDIKKETKELIIKNETLVINYFKDLYV
;
A
#
# COMPACT_ATOMS: atom_id res chain seq x y z
N MET A 1 -21.28 5.57 -20.54
CA MET A 1 -21.34 6.36 -19.30
C MET A 1 -19.99 7.00 -19.02
N LYS A 2 -19.86 8.32 -19.17
CA LYS A 2 -18.68 9.06 -18.70
C LYS A 2 -18.68 9.04 -17.17
N LYS A 3 -17.65 8.47 -16.55
CA LYS A 3 -17.42 8.59 -15.11
C LYS A 3 -17.23 10.07 -14.80
N ILE A 4 -18.23 10.70 -14.19
CA ILE A 4 -18.08 12.01 -13.59
C ILE A 4 -17.14 11.79 -12.39
N HIS A 5 -15.88 12.24 -12.52
CA HIS A 5 -14.97 12.28 -11.39
C HIS A 5 -15.54 13.27 -10.37
N SER A 6 -16.25 12.73 -9.36
CA SER A 6 -16.59 13.48 -8.17
C SER A 6 -15.32 14.12 -7.65
N HIS A 7 -15.31 15.45 -7.56
CA HIS A 7 -14.13 16.19 -7.15
C HIS A 7 -13.64 15.63 -5.81
N SER A 8 -12.41 15.10 -5.81
CA SER A 8 -11.82 14.50 -4.63
C SER A 8 -11.64 15.57 -3.54
N LEU A 9 -11.55 15.14 -2.28
CA LEU A 9 -11.23 16.03 -1.15
C LEU A 9 -9.95 16.87 -1.43
N ILE A 10 -9.02 16.27 -2.19
CA ILE A 10 -7.82 16.92 -2.73
C ILE A 10 -8.21 18.13 -3.59
N ASN A 11 -9.05 17.99 -4.61
CA ASN A 11 -9.48 19.14 -5.44
C ASN A 11 -10.22 20.22 -4.63
N LYS A 12 -10.92 19.86 -3.55
CA LYS A 12 -11.55 20.83 -2.63
C LYS A 12 -10.52 21.59 -1.79
N LEU A 13 -9.50 20.90 -1.27
CA LEU A 13 -8.36 21.50 -0.55
C LEU A 13 -7.52 22.41 -1.45
N LEU A 14 -7.53 22.13 -2.75
CA LEU A 14 -6.57 22.64 -3.71
C LEU A 14 -7.21 23.53 -4.79
N ARG A 15 -8.17 24.40 -4.44
CA ARG A 15 -8.73 25.45 -5.33
C ARG A 15 -7.67 26.46 -5.85
N PHE A 16 -6.66 25.99 -6.55
CA PHE A 16 -5.50 26.69 -7.09
C PHE A 16 -5.12 26.01 -8.40
N ASN A 17 -5.24 26.72 -9.54
CA ASN A 17 -4.86 26.31 -10.90
C ASN A 17 -3.82 25.17 -10.97
N GLU A 18 -4.28 23.96 -11.31
CA GLU A 18 -3.84 22.73 -10.63
C GLU A 18 -3.08 21.73 -11.52
N LYS A 19 -2.77 22.07 -12.78
CA LYS A 19 -2.25 21.06 -13.74
C LYS A 19 -0.72 20.85 -13.70
N TYR A 20 0.04 21.79 -13.13
CA TYR A 20 1.51 21.79 -13.23
C TYR A 20 2.24 21.56 -11.89
N ARG A 21 1.62 21.89 -10.74
CA ARG A 21 2.31 21.85 -9.43
C ARG A 21 2.59 20.44 -8.89
N TYR A 22 1.93 19.41 -9.42
CA TYR A 22 2.05 18.05 -8.91
C TYR A 22 2.73 17.09 -9.88
N GLN A 23 3.14 17.55 -11.07
CA GLN A 23 3.95 16.74 -11.99
C GLN A 23 5.27 16.32 -11.34
N VAL A 24 5.85 17.20 -10.51
CA VAL A 24 7.06 16.89 -9.72
C VAL A 24 6.84 15.79 -8.68
N LEU A 25 5.58 15.49 -8.31
CA LEU A 25 5.22 14.39 -7.41
C LEU A 25 4.85 13.11 -8.16
N MET A 26 4.69 13.19 -9.50
CA MET A 26 4.45 12.02 -10.34
C MET A 26 5.79 11.35 -10.61
N LEU A 27 6.01 10.21 -9.97
CA LEU A 27 7.27 9.46 -10.06
C LEU A 27 7.07 8.19 -10.88
N PRO A 28 8.09 7.70 -11.60
CA PRO A 28 7.94 6.50 -12.41
C PRO A 28 7.59 5.29 -11.54
N GLN A 29 6.59 4.50 -11.92
CA GLN A 29 6.24 3.28 -11.21
C GLN A 29 7.31 2.20 -11.44
N ILE A 30 8.22 2.05 -10.48
CA ILE A 30 9.33 1.07 -10.55
C ILE A 30 9.13 -0.16 -9.65
N ARG A 31 8.09 -0.19 -8.80
CA ARG A 31 7.85 -1.30 -7.85
C ARG A 31 7.37 -2.60 -8.49
N THR A 32 6.71 -2.52 -9.64
CA THR A 32 6.02 -3.67 -10.26
C THR A 32 6.25 -3.65 -11.75
N PHE A 33 6.62 -4.78 -12.33
CA PHE A 33 6.82 -4.91 -13.77
C PHE A 33 5.47 -5.21 -14.46
N ASN A 34 4.76 -4.15 -14.86
CA ASN A 34 3.46 -4.23 -15.53
C ASN A 34 3.35 -3.17 -16.64
N LYS A 35 2.18 -3.03 -17.28
CA LYS A 35 1.93 -2.02 -18.33
C LYS A 35 2.16 -0.56 -17.89
N ARG A 36 2.25 -0.30 -16.59
CA ARG A 36 2.55 1.01 -15.98
C ARG A 36 4.01 1.13 -15.54
N TYR A 37 4.84 0.10 -15.72
CA TYR A 37 6.25 0.17 -15.39
C TYR A 37 6.90 1.38 -16.09
N ASN A 38 7.68 2.14 -15.33
CA ASN A 38 8.33 3.38 -15.76
C ASN A 38 7.38 4.52 -16.19
N LYS A 39 6.05 4.36 -16.07
CA LYS A 39 5.11 5.45 -16.31
C LYS A 39 4.97 6.33 -15.06
N PRO A 40 4.87 7.67 -15.19
CA PRO A 40 4.64 8.55 -14.05
C PRO A 40 3.31 8.24 -13.36
N THR A 41 3.34 8.08 -12.04
CA THR A 41 2.15 7.86 -11.20
C THR A 41 2.29 8.57 -9.86
N GLU A 42 1.18 8.73 -9.16
CA GLU A 42 1.08 9.23 -7.79
C GLU A 42 1.66 8.27 -6.74
N HIS A 43 2.06 7.06 -7.16
CA HIS A 43 2.55 6.02 -6.27
C HIS A 43 4.08 5.86 -6.39
N GLY A 44 4.84 6.95 -6.28
CA GLY A 44 6.30 6.88 -6.16
C GLY A 44 6.76 6.19 -4.87
N LEU A 45 8.00 5.72 -4.88
CA LEU A 45 8.70 5.23 -3.69
C LEU A 45 9.42 6.39 -2.99
N TYR A 46 9.61 6.29 -1.67
CA TYR A 46 10.41 7.29 -0.96
C TYR A 46 11.81 7.47 -1.57
N SER A 47 12.45 6.36 -1.97
CA SER A 47 13.79 6.37 -2.57
C SER A 47 13.88 7.10 -3.92
N GLN A 48 12.74 7.49 -4.51
CA GLN A 48 12.68 8.25 -5.76
C GLN A 48 12.47 9.76 -5.54
N ILE A 49 12.16 10.18 -4.32
CA ILE A 49 11.94 11.59 -4.02
C ILE A 49 13.30 12.27 -3.93
N ASP A 50 13.47 13.36 -4.69
CA ASP A 50 14.66 14.20 -4.60
C ASP A 50 14.82 14.75 -3.18
N ALA A 51 16.01 14.56 -2.59
CA ALA A 51 16.34 15.00 -1.24
C ALA A 51 16.20 16.53 -1.08
N GLU A 52 16.45 17.30 -2.14
CA GLU A 52 16.28 18.76 -2.14
C GLU A 52 14.82 19.15 -1.96
N LEU A 53 13.88 18.38 -2.54
CA LEU A 53 12.45 18.60 -2.35
C LEU A 53 12.01 18.34 -0.89
N LEU A 54 12.75 17.49 -0.17
CA LEU A 54 12.42 17.08 1.19
C LEU A 54 13.00 17.98 2.28
N LYS A 55 13.99 18.85 2.00
CA LYS A 55 14.71 19.66 3.01
C LYS A 55 13.80 20.37 4.02
N ASN A 56 12.62 20.82 3.58
CA ASN A 56 11.64 21.54 4.42
C ASN A 56 10.23 20.94 4.33
N LYS A 57 10.12 19.65 3.98
CA LYS A 57 8.83 18.98 3.84
C LYS A 57 8.78 17.73 4.69
N GLN A 58 7.66 17.55 5.37
CA GLN A 58 7.36 16.32 6.09
C GLN A 58 6.77 15.29 5.12
N VAL A 59 7.27 14.05 5.19
CA VAL A 59 6.64 12.92 4.50
C VAL A 59 5.56 12.35 5.40
N VAL A 60 4.35 12.26 4.85
CA VAL A 60 3.15 11.80 5.55
C VAL A 60 2.54 10.67 4.74
N SER A 61 2.14 9.61 5.42
CA SER A 61 1.39 8.50 4.82
C SER A 61 0.23 8.09 5.70
N VAL A 62 -0.65 7.24 5.18
CA VAL A 62 -1.79 6.68 5.91
C VAL A 62 -1.58 5.18 6.09
N LYS A 63 -1.67 4.72 7.33
CA LYS A 63 -1.69 3.29 7.67
C LYS A 63 -3.11 2.81 7.92
N ARG A 64 -3.32 1.51 7.72
CA ARG A 64 -4.62 0.84 7.85
C ARG A 64 -4.44 -0.46 8.61
N ASN A 65 -5.46 -0.89 9.35
CA ASN A 65 -5.57 -2.26 9.86
C ASN A 65 -5.21 -3.26 8.75
N LEU A 66 -4.38 -4.25 9.08
CA LEU A 66 -3.83 -5.19 8.11
C LEU A 66 -4.90 -6.09 7.49
N PHE A 67 -5.86 -6.55 8.28
CA PHE A 67 -6.98 -7.35 7.80
C PHE A 67 -7.90 -6.55 6.89
N ASP A 68 -8.23 -5.31 7.29
CA ASP A 68 -9.00 -4.42 6.43
C ASP A 68 -8.26 -4.11 5.13
N TYR A 69 -6.92 -4.01 5.16
CA TYR A 69 -6.11 -3.85 3.97
C TYR A 69 -6.31 -5.02 2.99
N PHE A 70 -6.19 -6.27 3.46
CA PHE A 70 -6.43 -7.44 2.63
C PHE A 70 -7.86 -7.56 2.13
N ILE A 71 -8.87 -7.28 2.97
CA ILE A 71 -10.28 -7.21 2.54
C ILE A 71 -10.43 -6.20 1.40
N SER A 72 -9.80 -5.02 1.54
CA SER A 72 -9.83 -4.00 0.51
C SER A 72 -9.24 -4.44 -0.81
N LEU A 73 -8.10 -5.15 -0.79
CA LEU A 73 -7.48 -5.68 -2.00
C LEU A 73 -8.36 -6.76 -2.66
N TYR A 74 -8.94 -7.64 -1.84
CA TYR A 74 -9.86 -8.67 -2.32
C TYR A 74 -11.08 -8.06 -3.02
N LEU A 75 -11.76 -7.13 -2.37
CA LEU A 75 -12.97 -6.47 -2.87
C LEU A 75 -12.69 -5.56 -4.06
N TYR A 76 -11.52 -4.92 -4.11
CA TYR A 76 -11.12 -4.11 -5.25
C TYR A 76 -10.92 -4.97 -6.51
N GLY A 77 -10.47 -6.22 -6.35
CA GLY A 77 -10.54 -7.23 -7.40
C GLY A 77 -9.57 -7.04 -8.56
N ASP A 78 -8.53 -6.21 -8.40
CA ASP A 78 -7.50 -6.00 -9.45
C ASP A 78 -6.80 -7.30 -9.86
N TRP A 79 -6.70 -8.25 -8.93
CA TRP A 79 -6.15 -9.59 -9.16
C TRP A 79 -6.93 -10.43 -10.18
N LYS A 80 -8.17 -10.04 -10.51
CA LYS A 80 -9.02 -10.71 -11.52
C LYS A 80 -8.74 -10.23 -12.94
N LYS A 81 -8.01 -9.13 -13.11
CA LYS A 81 -7.78 -8.49 -14.41
C LYS A 81 -6.64 -9.19 -15.13
N SER A 82 -6.73 -9.28 -16.47
CA SER A 82 -5.73 -9.97 -17.30
C SER A 82 -4.31 -9.43 -17.11
N GLU A 83 -4.15 -8.13 -16.84
CA GLU A 83 -2.84 -7.54 -16.54
C GLU A 83 -2.16 -8.09 -15.28
N ALA A 84 -2.94 -8.58 -14.31
CA ALA A 84 -2.40 -9.21 -13.10
C ALA A 84 -1.99 -10.68 -13.35
N LEU A 85 -2.47 -11.28 -14.44
CA LEU A 85 -2.33 -12.72 -14.77
C LEU A 85 -1.21 -13.04 -15.74
N ASN A 86 -0.65 -12.02 -16.38
CA ASN A 86 0.20 -12.05 -17.59
C ASN A 86 1.41 -13.03 -17.63
N PHE A 87 1.69 -13.80 -16.58
CA PHE A 87 2.79 -14.78 -16.60
C PHE A 87 2.45 -16.17 -16.03
N ASN A 88 1.25 -16.39 -15.46
CA ASN A 88 0.96 -17.63 -14.74
C ASN A 88 -0.50 -18.10 -14.81
N GLU A 89 -1.35 -17.61 -15.73
CA GLU A 89 -2.79 -17.94 -15.71
C GLU A 89 -3.04 -19.46 -15.67
N ASP A 90 -2.37 -20.25 -16.50
CA ASP A 90 -2.52 -21.71 -16.50
C ASP A 90 -2.13 -22.33 -15.16
N LYS A 91 -1.01 -21.91 -14.57
CA LYS A 91 -0.55 -22.39 -13.25
C LYS A 91 -1.48 -21.96 -12.12
N ILE A 92 -2.04 -20.75 -12.22
CA ILE A 92 -3.02 -20.23 -11.27
C ILE A 92 -4.28 -21.10 -11.36
N ARG A 93 -4.80 -21.38 -12.56
CA ARG A 93 -5.98 -22.23 -12.75
C ARG A 93 -5.76 -23.67 -12.31
N GLN A 94 -4.54 -24.19 -12.43
CA GLN A 94 -4.17 -25.50 -11.88
C GLN A 94 -4.19 -25.52 -10.34
N SER A 95 -3.75 -24.44 -9.68
CA SER A 95 -3.71 -24.35 -8.20
C SER A 95 -5.05 -23.89 -7.61
N PHE A 96 -5.86 -23.18 -8.39
CA PHE A 96 -7.13 -22.56 -8.00
C PHE A 96 -8.14 -22.73 -9.14
N SER A 97 -8.82 -23.88 -9.17
CA SER A 97 -9.74 -24.26 -10.24
C SER A 97 -10.88 -23.27 -10.47
N GLU A 98 -11.38 -22.65 -9.39
CA GLU A 98 -12.48 -21.68 -9.46
C GLU A 98 -12.04 -20.27 -9.89
N PHE A 99 -10.76 -20.03 -10.17
CA PHE A 99 -10.27 -18.72 -10.57
C PHE A 99 -11.04 -18.15 -11.79
N PRO A 100 -11.54 -16.89 -11.75
CA PRO A 100 -11.29 -15.81 -10.78
C PRO A 100 -12.32 -15.72 -9.63
N ARG A 101 -13.13 -16.74 -9.39
CA ARG A 101 -14.14 -16.80 -8.32
C ARG A 101 -13.56 -17.43 -7.06
N LEU A 102 -12.61 -16.73 -6.44
CA LEU A 102 -12.02 -17.15 -5.16
C LEU A 102 -12.85 -16.64 -3.98
N THR A 103 -12.98 -17.46 -2.94
CA THR A 103 -13.30 -17.01 -1.58
C THR A 103 -12.20 -16.08 -1.06
N PHE A 104 -12.44 -15.39 0.07
CA PHE A 104 -11.41 -14.55 0.67
C PHE A 104 -10.19 -15.37 1.11
N GLU A 105 -10.41 -16.53 1.71
CA GLU A 105 -9.35 -17.42 2.18
C GLU A 105 -8.49 -17.95 1.02
N GLU A 106 -9.13 -18.34 -0.08
CA GLU A 106 -8.42 -18.74 -1.30
C GLU A 106 -7.66 -17.57 -1.92
N TYR A 107 -8.24 -16.36 -1.90
CA TYR A 107 -7.55 -15.15 -2.36
C TYR A 107 -6.29 -14.87 -1.54
N ILE A 108 -6.33 -15.04 -0.22
CA ILE A 108 -5.14 -14.85 0.62
C ILE A 108 -4.04 -15.83 0.23
N LYS A 109 -4.36 -17.12 0.08
CA LYS A 109 -3.42 -18.14 -0.40
C LYS A 109 -2.87 -17.80 -1.77
N PHE A 110 -3.75 -17.39 -2.70
CA PHE A 110 -3.38 -16.93 -4.04
C PHE A 110 -2.40 -15.76 -3.98
N ASN A 111 -2.67 -14.76 -3.15
CA ASN A 111 -1.83 -13.56 -3.03
C ASN A 111 -0.44 -13.92 -2.47
N TYR A 112 -0.37 -14.86 -1.51
CA TYR A 112 0.92 -15.37 -1.02
C TYR A 112 1.67 -16.22 -2.05
N GLN A 113 0.99 -17.00 -2.89
CA GLN A 113 1.62 -17.89 -3.86
C GLN A 113 2.04 -17.17 -5.16
N TYR A 114 1.24 -16.21 -5.61
CA TYR A 114 1.44 -15.43 -6.83
C TYR A 114 1.50 -13.91 -6.56
N PRO A 115 2.41 -13.45 -5.67
CA PRO A 115 2.42 -12.06 -5.24
C PRO A 115 2.93 -11.14 -6.35
N PHE A 116 2.13 -10.12 -6.69
CA PHE A 116 2.38 -9.23 -7.82
C PHE A 116 3.73 -8.47 -7.75
N TYR A 117 4.17 -8.12 -6.54
CA TYR A 117 5.37 -7.32 -6.30
C TYR A 117 6.69 -8.06 -6.57
N PHE A 118 6.65 -9.39 -6.65
CA PHE A 118 7.85 -10.23 -6.77
C PHE A 118 8.31 -10.41 -8.21
N ASN A 119 7.51 -10.00 -9.19
CA ASN A 119 7.88 -10.02 -10.61
C ASN A 119 8.78 -8.85 -11.03
N ASN A 120 9.42 -8.16 -10.08
CA ASN A 120 10.27 -7.02 -10.36
C ASN A 120 11.70 -7.47 -10.76
N PRO A 121 12.23 -7.05 -11.93
CA PRO A 121 13.56 -7.50 -12.40
C PRO A 121 14.72 -7.05 -11.51
N GLN A 122 14.53 -6.06 -10.63
CA GLN A 122 15.56 -5.62 -9.68
C GLN A 122 15.70 -6.56 -8.47
N LEU A 123 14.79 -7.53 -8.29
CA LEU A 123 14.87 -8.55 -7.26
C LEU A 123 15.68 -9.74 -7.76
N LYS A 124 16.81 -10.02 -7.11
CA LYS A 124 17.74 -11.09 -7.50
C LYS A 124 17.21 -12.49 -7.17
N ASN A 125 16.43 -12.63 -6.09
CA ASN A 125 15.88 -13.91 -5.67
C ASN A 125 14.47 -13.79 -5.08
N PRO A 126 13.44 -13.57 -5.93
CA PRO A 126 12.08 -13.32 -5.46
C PRO A 126 11.48 -14.47 -4.64
N LYS A 127 11.76 -15.73 -4.99
CA LYS A 127 11.27 -16.89 -4.22
C LYS A 127 11.82 -16.90 -2.79
N LYS A 128 13.10 -16.58 -2.60
CA LYS A 128 13.69 -16.48 -1.26
C LYS A 128 13.03 -15.39 -0.42
N ILE A 129 12.78 -14.22 -1.03
CA ILE A 129 12.09 -13.11 -0.35
C ILE A 129 10.67 -13.55 0.03
N GLN A 130 9.96 -14.27 -0.85
CA GLN A 130 8.57 -14.71 -0.64
C GLN A 130 8.44 -15.70 0.52
N ASN A 131 9.48 -16.49 0.79
CA ASN A 131 9.52 -17.39 1.93
C ASN A 131 9.74 -16.67 3.27
N LEU A 132 10.20 -15.41 3.24
CA LEU A 132 10.54 -14.64 4.44
C LEU A 132 9.56 -13.50 4.73
N LEU A 133 8.93 -12.94 3.69
CA LEU A 133 8.03 -11.80 3.78
C LEU A 133 6.78 -11.98 2.93
N GLY A 134 5.64 -11.62 3.52
CA GLY A 134 4.39 -11.45 2.81
C GLY A 134 4.33 -10.23 1.89
N PRO A 135 3.34 -10.17 0.98
CA PRO A 135 3.20 -9.09 0.00
C PRO A 135 2.99 -7.71 0.64
N ALA A 136 2.30 -7.61 1.79
CA ALA A 136 2.11 -6.29 2.42
C ALA A 136 3.41 -5.75 3.01
N SER A 137 4.23 -6.64 3.60
CA SER A 137 5.56 -6.34 4.12
C SER A 137 6.53 -5.93 3.00
N VAL A 138 6.53 -6.64 1.86
CA VAL A 138 7.33 -6.25 0.70
C VAL A 138 6.90 -4.91 0.14
N GLN A 139 5.60 -4.65 0.06
CA GLN A 139 5.09 -3.36 -0.36
C GLN A 139 5.50 -2.24 0.60
N PHE A 140 5.41 -2.48 1.91
CA PHE A 140 5.85 -1.53 2.93
C PHE A 140 7.33 -1.17 2.75
N VAL A 141 8.19 -2.16 2.51
CA VAL A 141 9.60 -1.93 2.18
C VAL A 141 9.73 -1.06 0.93
N PHE A 142 9.05 -1.40 -0.17
CA PHE A 142 9.13 -0.61 -1.40
C PHE A 142 8.78 0.85 -1.18
N PHE A 143 7.69 1.16 -0.47
CA PHE A 143 7.23 2.53 -0.32
C PHE A 143 8.11 3.36 0.61
N TYR A 144 8.67 2.77 1.67
CA TYR A 144 9.18 3.57 2.79
C TYR A 144 10.65 3.36 3.12
N PHE A 145 11.33 2.34 2.58
CA PHE A 145 12.75 2.17 2.85
C PHE A 145 13.58 3.11 1.98
N LYS A 146 14.71 3.60 2.52
CA LYS A 146 15.66 4.44 1.79
C LYS A 146 16.25 3.72 0.56
N LYS A 147 16.46 2.41 0.68
CA LYS A 147 17.05 1.54 -0.34
C LYS A 147 16.31 0.19 -0.44
N PRO A 148 15.08 0.17 -0.99
CA PRO A 148 14.20 -1.00 -0.88
C PRO A 148 14.77 -2.23 -1.61
N PHE A 149 15.32 -2.07 -2.81
CA PHE A 149 15.91 -3.18 -3.56
C PHE A 149 17.17 -3.74 -2.90
N GLU A 150 18.02 -2.87 -2.33
CA GLU A 150 19.20 -3.31 -1.58
C GLU A 150 18.80 -4.13 -0.35
N PHE A 151 17.82 -3.64 0.43
CA PHE A 151 17.30 -4.35 1.60
C PHE A 151 16.71 -5.71 1.23
N LEU A 152 15.78 -5.77 0.26
CA LEU A 152 15.13 -7.02 -0.14
C LEU A 152 16.12 -8.04 -0.71
N ASN A 153 17.14 -7.60 -1.44
CA ASN A 153 18.16 -8.49 -2.00
C ASN A 153 19.18 -8.99 -0.97
N ASN A 154 19.20 -8.43 0.23
CA ASN A 154 20.11 -8.81 1.33
C ASN A 154 19.33 -9.20 2.60
N LEU A 155 18.08 -9.61 2.45
CA LEU A 155 17.15 -9.79 3.57
C LEU A 155 17.68 -10.75 4.64
N GLU A 156 18.44 -11.78 4.24
CA GLU A 156 19.05 -12.76 5.17
C GLU A 156 20.08 -12.17 6.14
N LYS A 157 20.59 -10.97 5.86
CA LYS A 157 21.57 -10.30 6.72
C LYS A 157 20.92 -9.57 7.89
N TYR A 158 19.59 -9.53 7.92
CA TYR A 158 18.83 -8.78 8.90
C TYR A 158 18.07 -9.70 9.83
N ASP A 159 18.09 -9.38 11.12
CA ASP A 159 17.13 -9.92 12.07
C ASP A 159 15.82 -9.13 11.93
N LEU A 160 14.81 -9.76 11.31
CA LEU A 160 13.50 -9.15 11.06
C LEU A 160 12.70 -8.85 12.33
N GLN A 161 13.04 -9.49 13.46
CA GLN A 161 12.39 -9.24 14.75
C GLN A 161 12.96 -8.00 15.44
N ASN A 162 14.25 -7.71 15.21
CA ASN A 162 14.99 -6.64 15.88
C ASN A 162 15.54 -5.59 14.90
N LEU A 163 14.81 -5.30 13.82
CA LEU A 163 15.20 -4.29 12.85
C LEU A 163 15.29 -2.89 13.48
N ASP A 164 16.43 -2.23 13.27
CA ASP A 164 16.57 -0.79 13.52
C ASP A 164 16.01 0.00 12.34
N TYR A 165 14.69 0.22 12.36
CA TYR A 165 13.98 0.96 11.29
C TYR A 165 14.49 2.39 11.12
N SER A 166 15.08 3.02 12.14
CA SER A 166 15.58 4.40 12.04
C SER A 166 16.74 4.53 11.05
N LYS A 167 17.54 3.45 10.89
CA LYS A 167 18.61 3.38 9.89
C LYS A 167 18.05 3.13 8.49
N LEU A 168 17.02 2.30 8.39
CA LEU A 168 16.48 1.81 7.12
C LEU A 168 15.45 2.75 6.48
N MET A 169 14.74 3.51 7.30
CA MET A 169 13.63 4.39 6.90
C MET A 169 13.94 5.85 7.25
N PRO A 170 13.38 6.80 6.48
CA PRO A 170 13.34 8.20 6.87
C PRO A 170 12.29 8.42 7.97
N SER A 171 12.24 9.63 8.52
CA SER A 171 11.14 10.03 9.40
C SER A 171 9.85 10.19 8.58
N ILE A 172 8.85 9.35 8.86
CA ILE A 172 7.54 9.37 8.20
C ILE A 172 6.48 9.49 9.28
N THR A 173 5.52 10.39 9.06
CA THR A 173 4.33 10.46 9.91
C THR A 173 3.22 9.61 9.32
N PHE A 174 2.81 8.58 10.06
CA PHE A 174 1.70 7.72 9.68
C PHE A 174 0.42 8.16 10.38
N LEU A 175 -0.60 8.47 9.59
CA LEU A 175 -1.96 8.73 10.07
C LEU A 175 -2.77 7.43 10.04
N ASN A 176 -3.67 7.21 11.00
CA ASN A 176 -4.55 6.06 11.02
C ASN A 176 -5.78 6.29 10.13
N GLN A 177 -6.05 5.34 9.22
CA GLN A 177 -7.21 5.41 8.33
C GLN A 177 -8.55 5.52 9.10
N GLU A 178 -8.70 4.79 10.21
CA GLU A 178 -9.90 4.82 11.06
C GLU A 178 -10.20 6.21 11.62
N ASN A 179 -9.15 7.00 11.89
CA ASN A 179 -9.24 8.33 12.48
C ASN A 179 -8.81 9.44 11.51
N LEU A 180 -8.82 9.17 10.20
CA LEU A 180 -8.11 9.96 9.20
C LEU A 180 -8.49 11.44 9.24
N ASN A 181 -9.78 11.78 9.32
CA ASN A 181 -10.21 13.17 9.32
C ASN A 181 -9.66 13.94 10.53
N ARG A 182 -9.71 13.33 11.72
CA ARG A 182 -9.24 13.95 12.96
C ARG A 182 -7.71 14.10 12.95
N GLU A 183 -7.00 13.06 12.52
CA GLU A 183 -5.54 13.09 12.48
C GLU A 183 -5.01 14.02 11.39
N LEU A 184 -5.64 14.05 10.22
CA LEU A 184 -5.33 14.98 9.15
C LEU A 184 -5.60 16.43 9.57
N TYR A 185 -6.72 16.69 10.23
CA TYR A 185 -7.03 18.01 10.79
C TYR A 185 -5.95 18.47 11.78
N LYS A 186 -5.58 17.62 12.74
CA LYS A 186 -4.53 17.90 13.75
C LYS A 186 -3.16 18.12 13.10
N LEU A 187 -2.85 17.41 12.02
CA LEU A 187 -1.61 17.62 11.28
C LEU A 187 -1.62 18.98 10.57
N LEU A 188 -2.69 19.28 9.83
CA LEU A 188 -2.78 20.50 9.02
C LEU A 188 -2.97 21.76 9.85
N SER A 189 -3.51 21.67 11.08
CA SER A 189 -3.65 22.82 11.98
C SER A 189 -2.32 23.45 12.40
N LYS A 190 -1.20 22.73 12.21
CA LYS A 190 0.16 23.26 12.40
C LYS A 190 0.58 24.24 11.30
N TYR A 191 -0.07 24.19 10.14
CA TYR A 191 0.34 24.91 8.92
C TYR A 191 -0.75 25.82 8.36
N TYR A 192 -2.02 25.57 8.70
CA TYR A 192 -3.16 26.28 8.13
C TYR A 192 -4.11 26.77 9.22
N PRO A 193 -4.69 27.98 9.05
CA PRO A 193 -5.68 28.50 9.98
C PRO A 193 -6.94 27.64 9.96
N GLU A 194 -7.54 27.44 11.13
CA GLU A 194 -8.71 26.58 11.35
C GLU A 194 -9.83 26.80 10.33
N LYS A 195 -10.15 28.06 10.01
CA LYS A 195 -11.21 28.41 9.04
C LYS A 195 -11.05 27.75 7.67
N LYS A 196 -9.83 27.39 7.26
CA LYS A 196 -9.52 26.72 5.98
C LYS A 196 -9.65 25.20 6.05
N ILE A 197 -9.54 24.60 7.24
CA ILE A 197 -9.38 23.14 7.39
C ILE A 197 -10.46 22.49 8.26
N LYS A 198 -11.27 23.27 8.99
CA LYS A 198 -12.34 22.75 9.88
C LYS A 198 -13.36 21.88 9.16
N PHE A 199 -13.51 22.05 7.85
CA PHE A 199 -14.43 21.25 7.05
C PHE A 199 -14.02 19.77 7.01
N ILE A 200 -12.73 19.45 7.16
CA ILE A 200 -12.21 18.07 7.15
C ILE A 200 -12.91 17.22 8.22
N LEU A 201 -13.16 17.79 9.41
CA LEU A 201 -13.83 17.09 10.50
C LEU A 201 -15.28 16.70 10.19
N LYS A 202 -15.91 17.35 9.21
CA LYS A 202 -17.30 17.14 8.82
C LYS A 202 -17.46 16.38 7.50
N GLU A 203 -16.37 16.10 6.79
CA GLU A 203 -16.45 15.38 5.51
C GLU A 203 -16.71 13.90 5.75
N GLU A 204 -17.75 13.38 5.11
CA GLU A 204 -18.08 11.97 5.17
C GLU A 204 -17.05 11.11 4.41
N LYS A 205 -16.83 9.90 4.92
CA LYS A 205 -15.99 8.91 4.25
C LYS A 205 -16.62 8.52 2.92
N LYS A 206 -15.95 8.85 1.81
CA LYS A 206 -16.35 8.41 0.47
C LYS A 206 -15.59 7.13 0.10
N ASN A 207 -16.24 5.99 0.23
CA ASN A 207 -15.69 4.74 -0.30
C ASN A 207 -15.87 4.70 -1.83
N VAL A 208 -14.77 4.47 -2.55
CA VAL A 208 -14.78 4.30 -4.01
C VAL A 208 -14.90 2.84 -4.45
N SER A 209 -14.88 1.90 -3.50
CA SER A 209 -15.17 0.49 -3.70
C SER A 209 -16.61 0.19 -3.28
N ASN A 210 -17.27 -0.77 -3.94
CA ASN A 210 -18.59 -1.27 -3.54
C ASN A 210 -18.46 -2.01 -2.19
N SER A 211 -18.39 -1.26 -1.10
CA SER A 211 -18.16 -1.77 0.25
C SER A 211 -19.51 -2.06 0.90
N ASN A 212 -19.91 -3.33 0.99
CA ASN A 212 -20.97 -3.75 1.92
C ASN A 212 -21.04 -5.27 2.18
N LYS A 213 -19.95 -6.05 2.07
CA LYS A 213 -20.08 -7.51 2.21
C LYS A 213 -19.09 -8.22 3.12
N MET A 214 -18.02 -7.58 3.60
CA MET A 214 -17.03 -8.28 4.42
C MET A 214 -16.40 -7.34 5.45
N SER A 215 -16.22 -7.86 6.65
CA SER A 215 -15.59 -7.24 7.81
C SER A 215 -14.48 -8.15 8.35
N VAL A 216 -13.64 -7.62 9.25
CA VAL A 216 -12.56 -8.39 9.90
C VAL A 216 -13.11 -9.57 10.72
N ASN A 217 -14.36 -9.49 11.19
CA ASN A 217 -15.01 -10.57 11.94
C ASN A 217 -15.38 -11.76 11.07
N ASP A 218 -15.52 -11.55 9.75
CA ASP A 218 -15.85 -12.61 8.80
C ASP A 218 -14.62 -13.45 8.40
N ILE A 219 -13.41 -13.02 8.78
CA ILE A 219 -12.17 -13.74 8.45
C ILE A 219 -11.97 -14.91 9.40
N LYS A 220 -11.80 -16.12 8.85
CA LYS A 220 -11.47 -17.33 9.62
C LYS A 220 -10.18 -17.19 10.42
N LYS A 221 -10.14 -17.78 11.61
CA LYS A 221 -9.00 -17.73 12.53
C LYS A 221 -7.68 -18.16 11.87
N GLU A 222 -7.68 -19.30 11.20
CA GLU A 222 -6.51 -19.83 10.49
C GLU A 222 -5.98 -18.90 9.39
N THR A 223 -6.86 -18.08 8.80
CA THR A 223 -6.47 -17.10 7.79
C THR A 223 -5.86 -15.86 8.44
N LYS A 224 -6.37 -15.44 9.60
CA LYS A 224 -5.72 -14.40 10.41
C LYS A 224 -4.33 -14.83 10.84
N GLU A 225 -4.18 -16.04 11.35
CA GLU A 225 -2.89 -16.61 11.75
C GLU A 225 -1.91 -16.69 10.58
N LEU A 226 -2.38 -17.11 9.40
CA LEU A 226 -1.57 -17.11 8.18
C LEU A 226 -1.06 -15.70 7.82
N ILE A 227 -1.95 -14.69 7.86
CA ILE A 227 -1.57 -13.30 7.59
C ILE A 227 -0.54 -12.82 8.61
N ILE A 228 -0.80 -13.01 9.90
CA ILE A 228 0.10 -12.59 10.99
C ILE A 228 1.49 -13.21 10.82
N LYS A 229 1.54 -14.51 10.55
CA LYS A 229 2.79 -15.25 10.37
C LYS A 229 3.64 -14.74 9.21
N ASN A 230 3.01 -14.33 8.11
CA ASN A 230 3.72 -13.92 6.90
C ASN A 230 4.01 -12.40 6.87
N GLU A 231 3.23 -11.58 7.58
CA GLU A 231 3.35 -10.12 7.57
C GLU A 231 4.15 -9.56 8.75
N THR A 232 5.12 -10.33 9.21
CA THR A 232 5.94 -10.05 10.40
C THR A 232 6.58 -8.66 10.37
N LEU A 233 7.11 -8.19 9.24
CA LEU A 233 7.82 -6.92 9.18
C LEU A 233 6.87 -5.73 9.41
N VAL A 234 5.73 -5.69 8.72
CA VAL A 234 4.77 -4.58 8.88
C VAL A 234 4.13 -4.60 10.27
N ILE A 235 3.89 -5.79 10.85
CA ILE A 235 3.38 -5.95 12.22
C ILE A 235 4.42 -5.50 13.26
N ASN A 236 5.69 -5.86 13.08
CA ASN A 236 6.75 -5.47 13.99
C ASN A 236 6.97 -3.95 14.01
N TYR A 237 6.87 -3.30 12.85
CA TYR A 237 6.99 -1.85 12.76
C TYR A 237 5.77 -1.15 13.37
N PHE A 238 4.57 -1.56 12.99
CA PHE A 238 3.32 -1.02 13.53
C PHE A 238 2.77 -1.95 14.60
N LYS A 239 3.34 -1.89 15.80
CA LYS A 239 2.86 -2.69 16.94
C LYS A 239 1.39 -2.43 17.30
N ASP A 240 0.87 -1.28 16.89
CA ASP A 240 -0.52 -0.84 17.05
C ASP A 240 -1.38 -1.08 15.79
N LEU A 241 -0.82 -1.70 14.74
CA LEU A 241 -1.61 -2.16 13.61
C LEU A 241 -2.54 -3.23 14.17
N TYR A 242 -3.79 -2.86 14.37
CA TYR A 242 -4.81 -3.75 14.90
C TYR A 242 -4.77 -5.09 14.13
N VAL A 243 -4.30 -6.11 14.82
CA VAL A 243 -4.44 -7.53 14.50
C VAL A 243 -5.54 -8.04 15.42
#